data_AF-A0A9D8XJK4-F1
#
_entry.id   AF-A0A9D8XJK4-F1
#
_cell.length_a   1.000
_cell.length_b   1.000
_cell.length_c   1.000
_cell.angle_alpha   90.00
_cell.angle_beta   90.00
_cell.angle_gamma   90.00
#
_symmetry.space_group_name_H-M   'P 1'
#
loop_
_entity.id
_entity.type
_entity.pdbx_description
1 polymer ?
#
loop_
_entity_poly.entity_id
_entity_poly.type
_entity_poly.pdbx_seq_one_letter_code
_entity_poly.pdbx_strand_id
1 'polypeptide(L)'
;TCVWQKKENNISVFAINRSGEEMDFSAILKGFTPRHCLVAETISHASPDAVNTAEKGEVFPVGIPAELVKLEGDTLSAKLAPYSWNLFRVSL
;
A
#
# COMPACT_ATOMS: atom_id res chain seq x y z
N THR A 1 7.44 -2.27 6.26
CA THR A 1 8.29 -3.46 6.04
C THR A 1 8.36 -3.76 4.58
N CYS A 2 9.48 -4.25 4.06
CA CYS A 2 9.63 -4.63 2.65
C CYS A 2 10.07 -6.08 2.51
N VAL A 3 9.59 -6.77 1.47
CA VAL A 3 9.93 -8.16 1.15
C VAL A 3 10.31 -8.24 -0.33
N TRP A 4 11.55 -8.63 -0.61
CA TRP A 4 12.03 -8.87 -1.97
C TRP A 4 11.72 -10.31 -2.40
N GLN A 5 10.96 -10.44 -3.49
CA GLN A 5 10.59 -11.71 -4.12
C GLN A 5 11.47 -11.93 -5.34
N LYS A 6 12.60 -12.62 -5.14
CA LYS A 6 13.63 -12.81 -6.19
C LYS A 6 13.10 -13.57 -7.40
N LYS A 7 12.25 -14.59 -7.21
CA LYS A 7 11.74 -15.43 -8.30
C LYS A 7 10.74 -14.67 -9.17
N GLU A 8 9.88 -13.87 -8.55
CA GLU A 8 8.85 -13.07 -9.18
C GLU A 8 9.34 -11.66 -9.59
N ASN A 9 10.63 -11.38 -9.37
CA ASN A 9 11.32 -10.13 -9.68
C ASN A 9 10.56 -8.87 -9.25
N ASN A 10 10.08 -8.86 -8.00
CA ASN A 10 9.33 -7.73 -7.44
C ASN A 10 9.64 -7.50 -5.95
N ILE A 11 9.23 -6.36 -5.43
CA ILE A 11 9.28 -5.98 -4.02
C ILE A 11 7.87 -5.71 -3.54
N SER A 12 7.48 -6.33 -2.44
CA SER A 12 6.29 -5.94 -1.68
C SER A 12 6.67 -4.97 -0.57
N VAL A 13 6.03 -3.80 -0.54
CA VAL A 13 6.14 -2.80 0.51
C VAL A 13 4.84 -2.79 1.30
N PHE A 14 4.94 -3.07 2.59
CA PHE A 14 3.84 -3.05 3.55
C PHE A 14 3.96 -1.82 4.45
N ALA A 15 2.91 -1.00 4.50
CA ALA A 15 2.85 0.20 5.32
C ALA A 15 1.57 0.25 6.14
N ILE A 16 1.67 0.67 7.40
CA ILE A 16 0.51 0.85 8.29
C ILE A 16 0.47 2.32 8.69
N ASN A 17 -0.63 3.00 8.39
CA ASN A 17 -0.93 4.28 9.00
C ASN A 17 -1.66 4.06 10.32
N ARG A 18 -1.06 4.48 11.43
CA ARG A 18 -1.63 4.35 12.78
C ARG A 18 -2.34 5.62 13.25
N SER A 19 -2.29 6.72 12.49
CA SER A 19 -2.98 7.95 12.84
C SER A 19 -4.43 7.93 12.35
N GLY A 20 -5.25 8.79 12.96
CA GLY A 20 -6.59 9.11 12.47
C GLY A 20 -6.62 10.14 11.34
N GLU A 21 -5.46 10.50 10.80
CA GLU A 21 -5.28 11.48 9.74
C GLU A 21 -4.64 10.83 8.52
N GLU A 22 -4.77 11.43 7.35
CA GLU A 22 -4.03 11.00 6.17
C GLU A 22 -2.52 11.17 6.38
N MET A 23 -1.72 10.31 5.75
CA MET A 23 -0.27 10.31 5.91
C MET A 23 0.43 10.25 4.55
N ASP A 24 1.34 11.19 4.32
CA ASP A 24 2.28 11.09 3.21
C ASP A 24 3.34 10.01 3.52
N PHE A 25 3.43 9.02 2.66
CA PHE A 25 4.35 7.90 2.78
C PHE A 25 5.37 7.92 1.64
N SER A 26 6.63 7.61 1.96
CA SER A 26 7.68 7.40 0.98
C SER A 26 8.58 6.21 1.36
N ALA A 27 8.92 5.39 0.39
CA ALA A 27 9.88 4.30 0.49
C ALA A 27 10.96 4.44 -0.59
N ILE A 28 12.22 4.50 -0.15
CA ILE A 28 13.38 4.54 -1.03
C ILE A 28 13.83 3.09 -1.29
N LEU A 29 13.76 2.65 -2.54
CA LEU A 29 14.08 1.30 -3.02
C LEU A 29 15.50 1.22 -3.61
N LYS A 30 16.42 2.02 -3.09
CA LYS A 30 17.80 2.11 -3.55
C LYS A 30 18.49 0.74 -3.54
N GLY A 31 19.27 0.46 -4.58
CA GLY A 31 19.91 -0.84 -4.80
C GLY A 31 19.09 -1.79 -5.66
N PHE A 32 17.86 -1.39 -6.02
CA PHE A 32 17.04 -2.04 -7.03
C PHE A 32 16.79 -1.09 -8.21
N THR A 33 16.19 -1.62 -9.28
CA THR A 33 15.78 -0.85 -10.47
C THR A 33 14.27 -0.94 -10.65
N PRO A 34 13.47 -0.32 -9.77
CA PRO A 34 12.02 -0.46 -9.82
C PRO A 34 11.45 0.15 -11.11
N ARG A 35 10.44 -0.51 -11.70
CA ARG A 35 9.86 -0.14 -13.00
C ARG A 35 8.43 0.34 -12.88
N HIS A 36 7.57 -0.45 -12.24
CA HIS A 36 6.14 -0.17 -12.13
C HIS A 36 5.59 -0.60 -10.77
N CYS A 37 4.66 0.19 -10.24
CA CYS A 37 3.80 -0.26 -9.16
C CYS A 37 2.67 -1.12 -9.76
N LEU A 38 2.81 -2.44 -9.64
CA LEU A 38 1.88 -3.45 -10.18
C LEU A 38 0.57 -3.52 -9.38
N VAL A 39 0.68 -3.34 -8.06
CA VAL A 39 -0.44 -3.44 -7.12
C VAL A 39 -0.30 -2.32 -6.12
N ALA A 40 -1.39 -1.62 -5.83
CA ALA A 40 -1.52 -0.71 -4.71
C ALA A 40 -2.88 -0.96 -4.07
N GLU A 41 -2.89 -1.51 -2.86
CA GLU A 41 -4.10 -1.91 -2.14
C GLU A 41 -4.07 -1.38 -0.72
N THR A 42 -5.26 -1.06 -0.20
CA THR A 42 -5.45 -0.61 1.17
C THR A 42 -6.62 -1.36 1.81
N ILE A 43 -6.51 -1.61 3.11
CA ILE A 43 -7.63 -1.93 3.98
C ILE A 43 -7.78 -0.76 4.94
N SER A 44 -8.91 -0.07 4.85
CA SER A 44 -9.27 1.04 5.74
C SER A 44 -10.77 1.13 5.87
N HIS A 45 -11.25 1.62 7.02
CA HIS A 45 -12.66 1.90 7.23
C HIS A 45 -12.80 3.14 8.11
N ALA A 46 -13.86 3.92 7.91
CA ALA A 46 -14.10 5.16 8.66
C ALA A 46 -14.33 4.91 10.16
N SER A 47 -14.93 3.77 10.49
CA SER A 47 -15.07 3.26 11.86
C SER A 47 -14.03 2.16 12.13
N PRO A 48 -13.17 2.29 13.16
CA PRO A 48 -12.21 1.24 13.54
C PRO A 48 -12.86 0.00 14.13
N ASP A 49 -14.11 0.11 14.60
CA ASP A 49 -14.89 -1.00 15.16
C ASP A 49 -15.71 -1.75 14.10
N ALA A 50 -15.52 -1.42 12.82
CA ALA A 50 -16.25 -2.08 11.74
C ALA A 50 -15.84 -3.54 11.63
N VAL A 51 -16.85 -4.40 11.58
CA VAL A 51 -16.70 -5.85 11.47
C VAL A 51 -17.53 -6.37 10.31
N ASN A 52 -17.00 -7.38 9.62
CA ASN A 52 -17.77 -8.12 8.63
C ASN A 52 -18.71 -9.12 9.32
N THR A 53 -19.92 -9.28 8.80
CA THR A 53 -20.86 -10.35 9.18
C THR A 53 -21.04 -11.34 8.03
N ALA A 54 -21.81 -12.41 8.25
CA ALA A 54 -22.10 -13.38 7.19
C ALA A 54 -22.90 -12.76 6.03
N GLU A 55 -23.69 -11.74 6.32
CA GLU A 55 -24.60 -11.07 5.39
C GLU A 55 -23.96 -9.84 4.74
N LYS A 56 -22.91 -9.26 5.34
CA LYS A 56 -22.32 -8.00 4.87
C LYS A 56 -20.80 -7.94 5.14
N GLY A 57 -20.04 -7.79 4.07
CA GLY A 57 -18.61 -7.50 4.12
C GLY A 57 -18.33 -6.06 3.70
N GLU A 58 -17.82 -5.23 4.61
CA GLU A 58 -17.49 -3.82 4.36
C GLU A 58 -16.00 -3.52 4.56
N VAL A 59 -15.29 -4.38 5.27
CA VAL A 59 -13.84 -4.26 5.51
C VAL A 59 -13.12 -5.29 4.65
N PHE A 60 -12.61 -4.86 3.50
CA PHE A 60 -11.87 -5.70 2.56
C PHE A 60 -10.83 -4.87 1.80
N PRO A 61 -9.81 -5.51 1.20
CA PRO A 61 -8.82 -4.80 0.40
C PRO A 61 -9.47 -4.10 -0.80
N VAL A 62 -9.13 -2.83 -1.01
CA VAL A 62 -9.52 -2.05 -2.19
C VAL A 62 -8.30 -1.46 -2.86
N GLY A 63 -8.38 -1.24 -4.17
CA GLY A 63 -7.32 -0.58 -4.92
C GLY A 63 -7.15 0.87 -4.49
N ILE A 64 -5.90 1.31 -4.31
CA ILE A 64 -5.58 2.73 -4.09
C ILE A 64 -5.66 3.44 -5.45
N PRO A 65 -6.35 4.60 -5.55
CA PRO A 65 -6.37 5.39 -6.78
C PRO A 65 -4.96 5.71 -7.29
N ALA A 66 -4.76 5.62 -8.61
CA ALA A 66 -3.44 5.73 -9.23
C ALA A 66 -2.79 7.10 -9.01
N GLU A 67 -3.57 8.15 -8.88
CA GLU A 67 -3.11 9.52 -8.59
C GLU A 67 -2.54 9.68 -7.17
N LEU A 68 -2.87 8.76 -6.26
CA LEU A 68 -2.36 8.74 -4.88
C LEU A 68 -1.11 7.89 -4.73
N VAL A 69 -0.60 7.30 -5.81
CA VAL A 69 0.59 6.44 -5.81
C VAL A 69 1.54 6.85 -6.93
N LYS A 70 2.80 7.07 -6.58
CA LYS A 70 3.81 7.54 -7.51
C LYS A 70 5.08 6.72 -7.35
N LEU A 71 5.68 6.33 -8.48
CA LEU A 71 7.00 5.70 -8.52
C LEU A 71 7.89 6.55 -9.43
N GLU A 72 8.87 7.22 -8.83
CA GLU A 72 9.84 8.07 -9.55
C GLU A 72 11.27 7.62 -9.24
N GLY A 73 11.96 7.16 -10.27
CA GLY A 73 13.30 6.58 -10.08
C GLY A 73 13.23 5.41 -9.11
N ASP A 74 13.92 5.52 -7.98
CA ASP A 74 13.94 4.52 -6.91
C ASP A 74 12.98 4.83 -5.75
N THR A 75 12.13 5.86 -5.87
CA THR A 75 11.27 6.30 -4.76
C THR A 75 9.79 6.02 -5.06
N LEU A 76 9.19 5.19 -4.19
CA LEU A 76 7.74 4.98 -4.14
C LEU A 76 7.14 5.97 -3.13
N SER A 77 6.15 6.75 -3.55
CA SER A 77 5.39 7.66 -2.70
C SER A 77 3.91 7.34 -2.78
N ALA A 78 3.20 7.47 -1.66
CA ALA A 78 1.75 7.30 -1.63
C ALA A 78 1.10 8.14 -0.52
N LYS A 79 -0.20 8.41 -0.67
CA LYS A 79 -1.02 9.00 0.40
C LYS A 79 -1.84 7.91 1.09
N LEU A 80 -1.60 7.67 2.36
CA LEU A 80 -2.24 6.60 3.14
C LEU A 80 -3.47 7.14 3.86
N ALA A 81 -4.59 6.43 3.76
CA ALA A 81 -5.81 6.75 4.51
C ALA A 81 -5.59 6.61 6.04
N PRO A 82 -6.42 7.26 6.88
CA PRO A 82 -6.42 7.02 8.33
C PRO A 82 -6.57 5.53 8.68
N TYR A 83 -5.89 5.11 9.76
CA TYR A 83 -5.99 3.74 10.31
C TYR A 83 -5.95 2.63 9.26
N SER A 84 -5.02 2.73 8.31
CA SER A 84 -4.97 1.86 7.13
C SER A 84 -3.82 0.87 7.16
N TRP A 85 -4.04 -0.32 6.60
CA TRP A 85 -2.99 -1.22 6.15
C TRP A 85 -2.86 -1.13 4.63
N ASN A 86 -1.63 -1.04 4.13
CA ASN A 86 -1.36 -0.79 2.71
C ASN A 86 -0.32 -1.77 2.18
N LEU A 87 -0.54 -2.25 0.96
CA LEU A 87 0.36 -3.09 0.19
C LEU A 87 0.65 -2.44 -1.16
N PHE A 88 1.93 -2.28 -1.45
CA PHE A 88 2.42 -1.94 -2.78
C PHE A 88 3.29 -3.07 -3.31
N ARG A 89 3.05 -3.52 -4.55
CA ARG A 89 3.95 -4.46 -5.24
C ARG A 89 4.63 -3.74 -6.39
N VAL A 90 5.94 -3.66 -6.34
CA VAL A 90 6.76 -2.94 -7.32
C VAL A 90 7.60 -3.93 -8.12
N SER A 91 7.49 -3.92 -9.45
CA SER A 91 8.35 -4.73 -10.33
C SER A 91 9.76 -4.14 -10.41
N LEU A 92 10.75 -5.01 -10.61
CA LEU A 92 12.16 -4.67 -10.83
C LEU A 92 12.61 -4.94 -12.28
#